data_AF-W8S611-F1
#
_entry.id   AF-W8S611-F1
#
_cell.length_a   1.000
_cell.length_b   1.000
_cell.length_c   1.000
_cell.angle_alpha   90.00
_cell.angle_beta   90.00
_cell.angle_gamma   90.00
#
_symmetry.space_group_name_H-M   'P 1'
#
loop_
_entity.id
_entity.type
_entity.pdbx_description
1 polymer ?
#
loop_
_entity_poly.entity_id
_entity_poly.type
_entity_poly.pdbx_seq_one_letter_code
_entity_poly.pdbx_strand_id
1 'polypeptide(L)'
;MPLPLLRASLCAVFLAGPVTAQNMSVPPTAPDGFETAMEAALAEAGTGAQLVRCTALFRAFRLYAGDETDLGRMAAERETDMAVFSVMVWQDDTGSDDMDAAFATVVPWVTEATELYLDRMVDNQAALGTVFDPDLEANLGFCNALRDRLTGDAPAADADQ
;
A
#
# COMPACT_ATOMS: atom_id res chain seq x y z
N MET A 1 35.14 -27.79 72.61
CA MET A 1 36.38 -27.73 71.81
C MET A 1 36.58 -29.11 71.17
N PRO A 2 36.91 -29.31 69.87
CA PRO A 2 37.05 -28.39 68.72
C PRO A 2 36.20 -28.77 67.47
N LEU A 3 35.99 -27.80 66.56
CA LEU A 3 35.86 -27.92 65.08
C LEU A 3 37.27 -27.71 64.47
N PRO A 4 37.64 -27.96 63.18
CA PRO A 4 36.84 -27.97 61.92
C PRO A 4 37.24 -29.10 60.91
N LEU A 5 36.62 -29.27 59.73
CA LEU A 5 37.08 -28.70 58.44
C LEU A 5 36.16 -29.06 57.24
N LEU A 6 35.95 -28.06 56.37
CA LEU A 6 35.74 -28.06 54.90
C LEU A 6 34.49 -28.76 54.33
N ARG A 7 33.38 -28.09 53.97
CA ARG A 7 33.13 -27.06 52.91
C ARG A 7 33.62 -27.42 51.50
N ALA A 8 32.69 -27.91 50.67
CA ALA A 8 32.62 -27.72 49.21
C ALA A 8 31.22 -27.12 48.95
N SER A 9 31.05 -25.81 48.77
CA SER A 9 31.23 -25.03 47.54
C SER A 9 30.76 -25.72 46.27
N LEU A 10 29.55 -25.37 45.83
CA LEU A 10 29.33 -24.73 44.53
C LEU A 10 27.93 -24.07 44.53
N CYS A 11 27.92 -22.77 44.84
CA CYS A 11 26.86 -21.88 44.44
C CYS A 11 26.89 -21.75 42.91
N ALA A 12 25.86 -22.22 42.22
CA ALA A 12 25.54 -21.71 40.90
C ALA A 12 24.43 -20.66 41.08
N VAL A 13 24.85 -19.41 41.26
CA VAL A 13 23.99 -18.24 41.17
C VAL A 13 23.58 -18.12 39.71
N PHE A 14 22.33 -18.48 39.39
CA PHE A 14 21.73 -18.10 38.11
C PHE A 14 21.43 -16.60 38.20
N LEU A 15 22.31 -15.81 37.59
CA LEU A 15 22.11 -14.37 37.40
C LEU A 15 20.87 -14.16 36.53
N ALA A 16 19.90 -13.45 37.09
CA ALA A 16 18.83 -12.82 36.35
C ALA A 16 19.43 -11.84 35.33
N GLY A 17 19.43 -12.23 34.06
CA GLY A 17 19.69 -11.32 32.95
C GLY A 17 18.49 -10.40 32.76
N PRO A 18 18.69 -9.12 32.39
CA PRO A 18 17.58 -8.23 32.09
C PRO A 18 16.88 -8.74 30.82
N VAL A 19 15.56 -8.91 30.90
CA VAL A 19 14.71 -8.95 29.71
C VAL A 19 14.82 -7.57 29.08
N THR A 20 15.70 -7.42 28.10
CA THR A 20 15.63 -6.28 27.20
C THR A 20 14.33 -6.43 26.43
N ALA A 21 13.37 -5.55 26.73
CA ALA A 21 12.27 -5.28 25.84
C ALA A 21 12.89 -4.97 24.47
N GLN A 22 12.77 -5.91 23.54
CA GLN A 22 13.02 -5.65 22.14
C GLN A 22 11.92 -4.69 21.73
N ASN A 23 12.25 -3.40 21.78
CA ASN A 23 11.56 -2.36 21.04
C ASN A 23 11.47 -2.88 19.59
N MET A 24 10.30 -3.40 19.21
CA MET A 24 9.93 -3.54 17.81
C MET A 24 9.74 -2.13 17.27
N SER A 25 10.85 -1.41 17.10
CA SER A 25 10.87 -0.24 16.22
C SER A 25 10.86 -0.84 14.83
N VAL A 26 9.67 -0.99 14.26
CA VAL A 26 9.53 -1.09 12.80
C VAL A 26 10.28 0.15 12.26
N PRO A 27 11.35 -0.01 11.49
CA PRO A 27 11.98 1.14 10.87
C PRO A 27 10.93 1.79 9.97
N PRO A 28 10.84 3.14 9.95
CA PRO A 28 9.98 3.78 8.96
C PRO A 28 10.37 3.26 7.60
N THR A 29 9.41 2.71 6.86
CA THR A 29 9.62 2.19 5.52
C THR A 29 10.27 3.31 4.71
N ALA A 30 11.57 3.18 4.40
CA ALA A 30 12.27 4.17 3.62
C ALA A 30 11.53 4.35 2.28
N PRO A 31 11.48 5.56 1.70
CA PRO A 31 10.78 5.80 0.43
C PRO A 31 11.15 4.80 -0.67
N ASP A 32 12.41 4.34 -0.69
CA ASP A 32 12.92 3.31 -1.60
C ASP A 32 12.26 1.93 -1.42
N GLY A 33 11.78 1.61 -0.22
CA GLY A 33 11.12 0.35 0.10
C GLY A 33 9.70 0.25 -0.44
N PHE A 34 8.95 1.37 -0.43
CA PHE A 34 7.59 1.40 -0.97
C PHE A 34 7.59 1.19 -2.49
N GLU A 35 8.42 1.94 -3.23
CA GLU A 35 8.47 1.81 -4.68
C GLU A 35 8.97 0.42 -5.10
N THR A 36 9.97 -0.13 -4.42
CA THR A 36 10.45 -1.49 -4.67
C THR A 36 9.34 -2.53 -4.44
N ALA A 37 8.58 -2.41 -3.36
CA ALA A 37 7.48 -3.31 -3.06
C ALA A 37 6.33 -3.17 -4.09
N MET A 38 6.02 -1.94 -4.50
CA MET A 38 5.00 -1.66 -5.51
C MET A 38 5.39 -2.22 -6.89
N GLU A 39 6.66 -2.06 -7.29
CA GLU A 39 7.18 -2.67 -8.51
C GLU A 39 7.10 -4.20 -8.48
N ALA A 40 7.40 -4.81 -7.34
CA ALA A 40 7.28 -6.26 -7.17
C ALA A 40 5.82 -6.74 -7.26
N ALA A 41 4.89 -6.07 -6.56
CA ALA A 41 3.47 -6.39 -6.55
C ALA A 41 2.82 -6.29 -7.95
N LEU A 42 3.35 -5.42 -8.81
CA LEU A 42 2.81 -5.14 -10.13
C LEU A 42 3.66 -5.70 -11.29
N ALA A 43 4.67 -6.52 -10.99
CA ALA A 43 5.62 -7.02 -11.98
C ALA A 43 4.95 -7.78 -13.14
N GLU A 44 3.85 -8.47 -12.85
CA GLU A 44 3.09 -9.26 -13.84
C GLU A 44 1.96 -8.48 -14.53
N ALA A 45 1.69 -7.25 -14.10
CA ALA A 45 0.56 -6.46 -14.60
C ALA A 45 0.77 -5.86 -16.00
N GLY A 46 1.97 -6.03 -16.58
CA GLY A 46 2.25 -5.66 -17.97
C GLY A 46 1.96 -4.18 -18.25
N THR A 47 1.26 -3.91 -19.36
CA THR A 47 0.92 -2.53 -19.75
C THR A 47 -0.14 -1.91 -18.84
N GLY A 48 -0.94 -2.74 -18.16
CA GLY A 48 -1.97 -2.33 -17.20
C GLY A 48 -1.46 -1.89 -15.83
N ALA A 49 -0.17 -2.04 -15.53
CA ALA A 49 0.40 -1.80 -14.20
C ALA A 49 0.01 -0.43 -13.60
N GLN A 50 0.01 0.64 -14.40
CA GLN A 50 -0.36 1.98 -13.92
C GLN A 50 -1.85 2.11 -13.59
N LEU A 51 -2.72 1.43 -14.34
CA LEU A 51 -4.16 1.41 -14.07
C LEU A 51 -4.45 0.64 -12.78
N VAL A 52 -3.77 -0.49 -12.58
CA VAL A 52 -3.85 -1.28 -11.35
C VAL A 52 -3.35 -0.46 -10.15
N ARG A 53 -2.20 0.20 -10.28
CA ARG A 53 -1.65 1.08 -9.23
C ARG A 53 -2.62 2.19 -8.83
N CYS A 54 -3.25 2.84 -9.80
CA CYS A 54 -4.24 3.88 -9.53
C CYS A 54 -5.56 3.34 -8.96
N THR A 55 -6.02 2.18 -9.43
CA THR A 55 -7.16 1.47 -8.83
C THR A 55 -6.89 1.20 -7.35
N ALA A 56 -5.70 0.69 -7.05
CA ALA A 56 -5.27 0.36 -5.70
C ALA A 56 -5.17 1.59 -4.78
N LEU A 57 -4.69 2.73 -5.30
CA LEU A 57 -4.63 4.00 -4.58
C LEU A 57 -6.04 4.51 -4.21
N PHE A 58 -6.97 4.54 -5.16
CA PHE A 58 -8.34 4.98 -4.89
C PHE A 58 -9.05 4.03 -3.93
N ARG A 59 -8.83 2.72 -4.06
CA ARG A 59 -9.34 1.74 -3.10
C ARG A 59 -8.78 1.97 -1.69
N ALA A 60 -7.47 2.22 -1.56
CA ALA A 60 -6.85 2.54 -0.28
C ALA A 60 -7.48 3.81 0.35
N PHE A 61 -7.71 4.86 -0.44
CA PHE A 61 -8.42 6.05 0.04
C PHE A 61 -9.84 5.77 0.49
N ARG A 62 -10.60 4.99 -0.27
CA ARG A 62 -11.96 4.62 0.10
C ARG A 62 -11.97 3.87 1.43
N LEU A 63 -11.09 2.87 1.58
CA LEU A 63 -10.98 2.09 2.81
C LEU A 63 -10.53 2.93 4.01
N TYR A 64 -9.61 3.87 3.80
CA TYR A 64 -9.15 4.78 4.85
C TYR A 64 -10.23 5.79 5.26
N ALA A 65 -10.90 6.42 4.29
CA ALA A 65 -11.92 7.45 4.53
C ALA A 65 -13.24 6.87 5.04
N GLY A 66 -13.56 5.63 4.67
CA GLY A 66 -14.83 4.97 4.96
C GLY A 66 -15.90 5.25 3.89
N ASP A 67 -16.62 4.20 3.50
CA ASP A 67 -17.57 4.18 2.38
C ASP A 67 -18.74 5.18 2.53
N GLU A 68 -19.09 5.55 3.77
CA GLU A 68 -20.21 6.45 4.07
C GLU A 68 -19.85 7.93 3.95
N THR A 69 -18.57 8.26 3.73
CA THR A 69 -18.11 9.64 3.60
C THR A 69 -18.18 10.13 2.16
N ASP A 70 -18.33 11.44 1.96
CA ASP A 70 -18.27 12.05 0.61
C ASP A 70 -16.96 11.72 -0.11
N LEU A 71 -15.85 11.72 0.65
CA LEU A 71 -14.53 11.37 0.14
C LEU A 71 -14.44 9.89 -0.24
N GLY A 72 -14.96 8.98 0.60
CA GLY A 72 -14.99 7.55 0.32
C GLY A 72 -15.83 7.22 -0.90
N ARG A 73 -17.00 7.86 -1.07
CA ARG A 73 -17.84 7.72 -2.26
C ARG A 73 -17.15 8.23 -3.52
N MET A 74 -16.50 9.39 -3.44
CA MET A 74 -15.71 9.97 -4.53
C MET A 74 -14.54 9.05 -4.94
N ALA A 75 -13.89 8.40 -3.97
CA ALA A 75 -12.84 7.43 -4.21
C ALA A 75 -13.38 6.13 -4.81
N ALA A 76 -14.57 5.67 -4.41
CA ALA A 76 -15.25 4.49 -4.96
C ALA A 76 -15.56 4.65 -6.46
N GLU A 77 -16.04 5.83 -6.86
CA GLU A 77 -16.28 6.16 -8.27
C GLU A 77 -14.98 6.06 -9.08
N ARG A 78 -13.91 6.65 -8.57
CA ARG A 78 -12.59 6.63 -9.23
C ARG A 78 -11.97 5.23 -9.28
N GLU A 79 -12.10 4.47 -8.20
CA GLU A 79 -11.69 3.05 -8.15
C GLU A 79 -12.41 2.26 -9.24
N THR A 80 -13.72 2.48 -9.40
CA THR A 80 -14.53 1.78 -10.40
C THR A 80 -14.08 2.10 -11.81
N ASP A 81 -13.89 3.38 -12.14
CA ASP A 81 -13.40 3.81 -13.45
C ASP A 81 -12.07 3.11 -13.79
N MET A 82 -11.10 3.17 -12.88
CA MET A 82 -9.78 2.60 -13.10
C MET A 82 -9.80 1.06 -13.17
N ALA A 83 -10.66 0.40 -12.38
CA ALA A 83 -10.82 -1.04 -12.42
C ALA A 83 -11.37 -1.51 -13.78
N VAL A 84 -12.34 -0.79 -14.34
CA VAL A 84 -12.88 -1.07 -15.69
C VAL A 84 -11.78 -0.97 -16.74
N PHE A 85 -11.01 0.12 -16.75
CA PHE A 85 -9.92 0.28 -17.72
C PHE A 85 -8.81 -0.76 -17.52
N SER A 86 -8.51 -1.16 -16.28
CA SER A 86 -7.54 -2.22 -15.99
C SER A 86 -7.94 -3.56 -16.62
N VAL A 87 -9.22 -3.91 -16.53
CA VAL A 87 -9.77 -5.11 -17.17
C VAL A 87 -9.70 -4.99 -18.69
N MET A 88 -10.10 -3.85 -19.26
CA MET A 88 -10.05 -3.64 -20.72
C MET A 88 -8.63 -3.79 -21.28
N VAL A 89 -7.62 -3.23 -20.60
CA VAL A 89 -6.22 -3.37 -21.02
C VAL A 89 -5.74 -4.81 -20.87
N TRP A 90 -6.12 -5.51 -19.79
CA TRP A 90 -5.79 -6.93 -19.66
C TRP A 90 -6.37 -7.78 -20.79
N GLN A 91 -7.61 -7.52 -21.20
CA GLN A 91 -8.26 -8.22 -22.31
C GLN A 91 -7.53 -7.96 -23.64
N ASP A 92 -7.11 -6.72 -23.89
CA ASP A 92 -6.30 -6.36 -25.06
C ASP A 92 -4.93 -7.04 -25.05
N ASP A 93 -4.21 -7.01 -23.92
CA ASP A 93 -2.88 -7.60 -23.76
C ASP A 93 -2.89 -9.13 -23.93
N THR A 94 -3.97 -9.80 -23.50
CA THR A 94 -4.09 -11.26 -23.53
C THR A 94 -4.87 -11.80 -24.73
N GLY A 95 -5.63 -10.96 -25.42
CA GLY A 95 -6.59 -11.35 -26.44
C GLY A 95 -7.76 -12.19 -25.90
N SER A 96 -8.05 -12.09 -24.60
CA SER A 96 -9.08 -12.87 -23.91
C SER A 96 -10.30 -12.03 -23.58
N ASP A 97 -11.49 -12.51 -23.93
CA ASP A 97 -12.76 -11.90 -23.52
C ASP A 97 -13.32 -12.47 -22.20
N ASP A 98 -12.59 -13.39 -21.55
CA ASP A 98 -13.02 -14.04 -20.30
C ASP A 98 -12.91 -13.06 -19.12
N MET A 99 -14.06 -12.53 -18.68
CA MET A 99 -14.15 -11.62 -17.55
C MET A 99 -13.79 -12.26 -16.21
N ASP A 100 -14.12 -13.54 -16.01
CA ASP A 100 -13.81 -14.23 -14.75
C ASP A 100 -12.29 -14.42 -14.62
N ALA A 101 -11.62 -14.76 -15.74
CA ALA A 101 -10.17 -14.80 -15.80
C ALA A 101 -9.54 -13.41 -15.55
N ALA A 102 -10.09 -12.35 -16.16
CA ALA A 102 -9.60 -11.00 -15.96
C ALA A 102 -9.66 -10.58 -14.47
N PHE A 103 -10.79 -10.82 -13.80
CA PHE A 103 -10.91 -10.52 -12.36
C PHE A 103 -10.01 -11.40 -11.50
N ALA A 104 -9.90 -12.69 -11.80
CA ALA A 104 -9.01 -13.61 -11.09
C ALA A 104 -7.53 -13.18 -11.18
N THR A 105 -7.16 -12.46 -12.23
CA THR A 105 -5.80 -11.92 -12.42
C THR A 105 -5.63 -10.51 -11.84
N VAL A 106 -6.54 -9.58 -12.13
CA VAL A 106 -6.38 -8.16 -11.77
C VAL A 106 -6.66 -7.91 -10.28
N VAL A 107 -7.64 -8.58 -9.68
CA VAL A 107 -8.03 -8.33 -8.28
C VAL A 107 -6.90 -8.62 -7.29
N PRO A 108 -6.11 -9.70 -7.42
CA PRO A 108 -4.93 -9.91 -6.60
C PRO A 108 -3.93 -8.75 -6.66
N TRP A 109 -3.58 -8.26 -7.85
CA TRP A 109 -2.63 -7.14 -8.00
C TRP A 109 -3.16 -5.85 -7.37
N VAL A 110 -4.45 -5.54 -7.56
CA VAL A 110 -5.08 -4.39 -6.89
C VAL A 110 -5.02 -4.55 -5.37
N THR A 111 -5.31 -5.74 -4.86
CA THR A 111 -5.34 -6.01 -3.41
C THR A 111 -3.96 -5.81 -2.78
N GLU A 112 -2.92 -6.42 -3.37
CA GLU A 112 -1.55 -6.29 -2.87
C GLU A 112 -1.06 -4.85 -2.90
N ALA A 113 -1.28 -4.13 -4.02
CA ALA A 113 -0.92 -2.72 -4.11
C ALA A 113 -1.74 -1.84 -3.15
N THR A 114 -3.01 -2.19 -2.86
CA THR A 114 -3.85 -1.46 -1.90
C THR A 114 -3.28 -1.58 -0.49
N GLU A 115 -2.82 -2.76 -0.09
CA GLU A 115 -2.21 -2.98 1.22
C GLU A 115 -0.97 -2.11 1.40
N LEU A 116 -0.10 -2.03 0.38
CA LEU A 116 1.08 -1.15 0.40
C LEU A 116 0.71 0.33 0.59
N TYR A 117 -0.33 0.79 -0.09
CA TYR A 117 -0.80 2.17 0.07
C TYR A 117 -1.41 2.41 1.46
N LEU A 118 -2.18 1.47 2.00
CA LEU A 118 -2.76 1.59 3.34
C LEU A 118 -1.68 1.63 4.42
N ASP A 119 -0.66 0.78 4.32
CA ASP A 119 0.47 0.78 5.25
C ASP A 119 1.20 2.14 5.21
N ARG A 120 1.48 2.67 4.02
CA ARG A 120 2.09 4.00 3.86
C ARG A 120 1.23 5.11 4.45
N MET A 121 -0.09 5.07 4.24
CA MET A 121 -1.04 6.02 4.80
C MET A 121 -1.07 6.00 6.34
N VAL A 122 -1.01 4.81 6.95
CA VAL A 122 -0.94 4.63 8.40
C VAL A 122 0.39 5.14 8.96
N ASP A 123 1.50 4.78 8.32
CA ASP A 123 2.85 5.22 8.70
C ASP A 123 2.96 6.75 8.63
N ASN A 124 2.45 7.36 7.57
CA ASN A 124 2.40 8.81 7.40
C ASN A 124 1.58 9.49 8.50
N GLN A 125 0.39 8.96 8.80
CA GLN A 125 -0.45 9.54 9.85
C GLN A 125 0.25 9.50 11.20
N ALA A 126 1.00 8.43 11.49
CA ALA A 126 1.77 8.29 12.73
C ALA A 126 3.00 9.21 12.78
N ALA A 127 3.71 9.36 11.66
CA ALA A 127 4.97 10.12 11.61
C ALA A 127 4.78 11.63 11.37
N LEU A 128 3.80 12.01 10.55
CA LEU A 128 3.61 13.37 10.02
C LEU A 128 2.31 14.03 10.52
N GLY A 129 1.40 13.25 11.10
CA GLY A 129 0.06 13.73 11.48
C GLY A 129 -0.89 13.93 10.30
N THR A 130 -0.49 13.52 9.11
CA THR A 130 -1.26 13.54 7.86
C THR A 130 -1.10 12.21 7.14
N VAL A 131 -2.11 11.79 6.40
CA VAL A 131 -2.10 10.59 5.56
C VAL A 131 -1.19 10.74 4.34
N PHE A 132 -1.04 11.98 3.89
CA PHE A 132 -0.34 12.32 2.65
C PHE A 132 1.07 12.82 2.93
N ASP A 133 2.03 12.13 2.32
CA ASP A 133 3.36 12.68 2.03
C ASP A 133 3.40 13.21 0.58
N PRO A 134 4.45 13.98 0.20
CA PRO A 134 4.54 14.57 -1.13
C PRO A 134 4.48 13.59 -2.31
N ASP A 135 5.01 12.37 -2.16
CA ASP A 135 4.97 11.40 -3.28
C ASP A 135 3.57 10.80 -3.40
N LEU A 136 2.87 10.60 -2.28
CA LEU A 136 1.47 10.16 -2.31
C LEU A 136 0.56 11.21 -2.94
N GLU A 137 0.81 12.50 -2.67
CA GLU A 137 0.14 13.61 -3.35
C GLU A 137 0.43 13.62 -4.86
N ALA A 138 1.69 13.42 -5.25
CA ALA A 138 2.07 13.32 -6.66
C ALA A 138 1.40 12.14 -7.36
N ASN A 139 1.34 10.97 -6.70
CA ASN A 139 0.65 9.78 -7.21
C ASN A 139 -0.86 10.03 -7.36
N LEU A 140 -1.50 10.69 -6.39
CA LEU A 140 -2.91 11.07 -6.49
C LEU A 140 -3.15 12.03 -7.66
N GLY A 141 -2.26 13.00 -7.87
CA GLY A 141 -2.31 13.90 -9.03
C GLY A 141 -2.21 13.15 -10.36
N PHE A 142 -1.25 12.24 -10.48
CA PHE A 142 -1.08 11.38 -11.64
C PHE A 142 -2.34 10.53 -11.91
N CYS A 143 -2.86 9.86 -10.89
CA CYS A 143 -4.02 8.97 -11.04
C CYS A 143 -5.31 9.72 -11.42
N ASN A 144 -5.51 10.93 -10.88
CA ASN A 144 -6.63 11.76 -11.32
C ASN A 144 -6.47 12.18 -12.80
N ALA A 145 -5.28 12.64 -13.20
CA ALA A 145 -5.03 13.03 -14.59
C ALA A 145 -5.17 11.85 -15.57
N LEU A 146 -4.75 10.65 -15.16
CA LEU A 146 -4.93 9.43 -15.94
C LEU A 146 -6.42 9.10 -16.09
N ARG A 147 -7.20 9.14 -14.99
CA ARG A 147 -8.65 8.94 -15.03
C ARG A 147 -9.33 9.92 -15.97
N ASP A 148 -9.08 11.22 -15.80
CA ASP A 148 -9.73 12.27 -16.59
C ASP A 148 -9.43 12.11 -18.09
N ARG A 149 -8.23 11.65 -18.45
CA ARG A 149 -7.88 11.31 -19.84
C ARG A 149 -8.68 10.12 -20.39
N LEU A 150 -8.93 9.11 -19.56
CA LEU A 150 -9.62 7.87 -19.95
C LEU A 150 -11.13 8.06 -20.01
N THR A 151 -11.71 8.86 -19.11
CA THR A 151 -13.16 9.16 -19.09
C THR A 151 -13.55 10.27 -20.05
N GLY A 152 -12.58 11.04 -20.56
CA GLY A 152 -12.85 12.19 -21.43
C GLY A 152 -13.23 13.47 -20.67
N ASP A 153 -13.05 13.48 -19.34
CA ASP A 153 -13.33 14.61 -18.45
C ASP A 153 -12.16 15.58 -18.30
N ALA A 154 -11.17 15.53 -19.21
CA ALA A 154 -10.04 16.44 -19.19
C ALA A 154 -10.54 17.90 -19.12
N PRO A 155 -10.03 18.74 -18.21
CA PRO A 155 -10.42 20.14 -18.15
C PRO A 155 -10.15 20.74 -19.52
N ALA A 156 -11.19 21.33 -20.12
CA ALA A 156 -11.05 22.02 -21.40
C ALA A 156 -9.90 23.00 -21.28
N ALA A 157 -8.80 22.74 -22.00
CA ALA A 157 -7.74 23.72 -22.16
C ALA A 157 -8.42 24.95 -22.76
N ASP A 158 -8.33 26.08 -22.07
CA ASP A 158 -8.95 27.36 -22.42
C ASP A 158 -9.07 27.55 -23.94
N ALA A 159 -10.27 27.29 -24.46
CA ALA A 159 -10.65 27.60 -25.83
C ALA A 159 -11.01 29.09 -25.89
N ASP A 160 -10.04 29.94 -25.59
CA ASP A 160 -10.09 31.40 -25.77
C ASP A 160 -8.65 31.93 -25.91
N GLN A 161 -8.05 31.70 -27.08
CA GLN A 161 -7.04 32.56 -27.68
C GLN A 161 -7.30 32.70 -29.18
#